data_AF-A0A2V4N0G6-F1
#
_entry.id   AF-A0A2V4N0G6-F1
#
_cell.length_a   1.000
_cell.length_b   1.000
_cell.length_c   1.000
_cell.angle_alpha   90.00
_cell.angle_beta   90.00
_cell.angle_gamma   90.00
#
_symmetry.space_group_name_H-M   'P 1'
#
loop_
_entity.id
_entity.type
_entity.pdbx_description
1 polymer ?
#
loop_
_entity_poly.entity_id
_entity_poly.type
_entity_poly.pdbx_seq_one_letter_code
_entity_poly.pdbx_strand_id
1 'polypeptide(L)'
;MFVTDRRTAAVIAATFSTPFLMAVPTVAVADCAQIGSSSSYACLTDDSDGFRVDIDGIDVTIAGDVTVRNDNDALRTNADDLTVVNAGTLISSEQEGLQSDDGLTLTNLGSIIAGDEGIEAGDDAVIRNFGLIEGVDDALQVGTDAWIENFGLIRNVGGAEDPQDAIDLDSGYILNAAGAEISSIQDAAIDFDEMEGTVDVIDNYGLISGTYGVLVDDANTSSQWLTNFAGASLTGTDDRAAYLGGGDDRVTLAGGSILNGGIDLGADDDMLVLGDISALGGTLGLFDGGDGYDIADFEATMISDILGAAFSGDAAVLSFADALGGRVDATFARFETFLFGGESYTLATLEAAFAAPVPLPAGGLLMLGALGGLAGLRRRSSRAAC
;
A
#
# COMPACT_ATOMS: atom_id res chain seq x y z
N MET A 1 12.67 -96.74 39.45
CA MET A 1 12.26 -96.03 38.23
C MET A 1 11.77 -94.66 38.65
N PHE A 2 12.31 -93.62 38.02
CA PHE A 2 12.22 -92.18 38.32
C PHE A 2 13.12 -91.64 39.44
N VAL A 3 14.31 -91.24 38.96
CA VAL A 3 15.18 -90.18 39.47
C VAL A 3 14.56 -88.82 39.11
N THR A 4 14.67 -87.81 39.99
CA THR A 4 14.86 -86.37 39.72
C THR A 4 14.84 -85.62 41.06
N ASP A 5 16.01 -85.36 41.64
CA ASP A 5 16.83 -84.13 41.54
C ASP A 5 16.30 -82.97 42.41
N ARG A 6 16.96 -82.76 43.56
CA ARG A 6 16.76 -81.64 44.47
C ARG A 6 17.62 -80.47 43.98
N ARG A 7 17.00 -79.44 43.41
CA ARG A 7 17.66 -78.15 43.19
C ARG A 7 17.14 -77.11 44.18
N THR A 8 18.03 -76.77 45.10
CA THR A 8 17.97 -75.62 46.00
C THR A 8 18.00 -74.34 45.16
N ALA A 9 16.92 -73.56 45.15
CA ALA A 9 16.91 -72.23 44.56
C ALA A 9 17.47 -71.23 45.59
N ALA A 10 18.68 -70.73 45.34
CA ALA A 10 19.22 -69.59 46.06
C ALA A 10 18.55 -68.31 45.54
N VAL A 11 17.82 -67.62 46.42
CA VAL A 11 17.30 -66.27 46.14
C VAL A 11 18.48 -65.29 46.27
N ILE A 12 19.00 -64.83 45.15
CA ILE A 12 19.95 -63.71 45.10
C ILE A 12 19.12 -62.43 45.14
N ALA A 13 19.16 -61.73 46.27
CA ALA A 13 18.63 -60.37 46.37
C ALA A 13 19.58 -59.42 45.62
N ALA A 14 19.20 -59.03 44.40
CA ALA A 14 19.85 -57.93 43.68
C ALA A 14 19.34 -56.61 44.28
N THR A 15 20.17 -55.97 45.09
CA THR A 15 19.99 -54.58 45.49
C THR A 15 20.18 -53.69 44.25
N PHE A 16 19.10 -53.16 43.71
CA PHE A 16 19.16 -52.08 42.72
C PHE A 16 19.61 -50.81 43.44
N SER A 17 20.87 -50.42 43.21
CA SER A 17 21.34 -49.08 43.52
C SER A 17 20.55 -48.08 42.67
N THR A 18 19.80 -47.21 43.33
CA THR A 18 19.19 -46.02 42.72
C THR A 18 20.27 -45.23 41.97
N PRO A 19 20.09 -44.89 40.68
CA PRO A 19 20.96 -43.94 40.03
C PRO A 19 20.79 -42.60 40.72
N PHE A 20 21.89 -42.10 41.28
CA PHE A 20 22.01 -40.73 41.74
C PHE A 20 21.88 -39.83 40.51
N LEU A 21 20.69 -39.29 40.31
CA LEU A 21 20.40 -38.30 39.27
C LEU A 21 21.27 -37.08 39.59
N MET A 22 22.39 -36.94 38.89
CA MET A 22 23.14 -35.69 38.92
C MET A 22 22.22 -34.64 38.31
N ALA A 23 21.78 -33.67 39.12
CA ALA A 23 21.19 -32.45 38.61
C ALA A 23 22.21 -31.82 37.66
N VAL A 24 21.94 -31.90 36.35
CA VAL A 24 22.63 -31.08 35.37
C VAL A 24 22.23 -29.66 35.72
N PRO A 25 23.17 -28.73 35.98
CA PRO A 25 22.80 -27.33 36.11
C PRO A 25 22.15 -26.91 34.80
N THR A 26 20.87 -26.61 34.84
CA THR A 26 20.21 -25.85 33.78
C THR A 26 20.96 -24.53 33.73
N VAL A 27 21.73 -24.32 32.68
CA VAL A 27 22.31 -23.02 32.37
C VAL A 27 21.10 -22.09 32.27
N ALA A 28 21.03 -21.06 33.10
CA ALA A 28 20.04 -20.01 32.91
C ALA A 28 20.21 -19.52 31.46
N VAL A 29 19.19 -19.72 30.63
CA VAL A 29 19.12 -19.08 29.32
C VAL A 29 19.18 -17.59 29.63
N ALA A 30 20.10 -16.89 28.98
CA ALA A 30 20.35 -15.51 29.31
C ALA A 30 19.21 -14.68 28.70
N ASP A 31 18.25 -14.39 29.56
CA ASP A 31 17.03 -13.61 29.33
C ASP A 31 17.37 -12.12 29.10
N CYS A 32 16.46 -11.42 28.45
CA CYS A 32 16.43 -9.96 28.42
C CYS A 32 16.48 -9.41 29.85
N ALA A 33 17.42 -8.50 30.10
CA ALA A 33 17.69 -8.04 31.46
C ALA A 33 17.64 -6.53 31.55
N GLN A 34 17.19 -6.04 32.71
CA GLN A 34 17.28 -4.63 33.06
C GLN A 34 18.74 -4.17 33.06
N ILE A 35 19.02 -3.06 32.40
CA ILE A 35 20.35 -2.46 32.28
C ILE A 35 20.35 -1.02 32.81
N GLY A 36 21.22 -0.75 33.78
CA GLY A 36 21.43 0.61 34.27
C GLY A 36 20.24 1.16 35.07
N SER A 37 19.32 1.86 34.39
CA SER A 37 18.16 2.50 35.00
C SER A 37 17.04 1.50 35.32
N SER A 38 16.02 1.93 36.05
CA SER A 38 14.85 1.08 36.33
C SER A 38 13.91 0.89 35.13
N SER A 39 14.10 1.65 34.05
CA SER A 39 13.23 1.65 32.88
C SER A 39 13.96 1.24 31.59
N SER A 40 15.16 0.67 31.68
CA SER A 40 15.93 0.27 30.49
C SER A 40 16.26 -1.21 30.53
N TYR A 41 16.02 -1.91 29.42
CA TYR A 41 16.18 -3.35 29.27
C TYR A 41 16.97 -3.68 28.01
N ALA A 42 17.74 -4.77 28.03
CA ALA A 42 18.47 -5.24 26.88
C ALA A 42 18.51 -6.76 26.78
N CYS A 43 18.32 -7.24 25.56
CA CYS A 43 18.47 -8.63 25.16
C CYS A 43 19.83 -8.77 24.46
N LEU A 44 20.81 -9.33 25.16
CA LEU A 44 22.20 -9.46 24.67
C LEU A 44 22.51 -10.90 24.21
N THR A 45 21.56 -11.80 24.37
CA THR A 45 21.61 -13.23 24.11
C THR A 45 20.21 -13.69 23.77
N ASP A 46 20.11 -14.84 23.10
CA ASP A 46 18.82 -15.41 22.74
C ASP A 46 17.91 -15.62 23.96
N ASP A 47 16.67 -15.19 23.81
CA ASP A 47 15.58 -15.34 24.76
C ASP A 47 14.52 -16.26 24.11
N SER A 48 14.11 -17.28 24.86
CA SER A 48 13.23 -18.35 24.38
C SER A 48 11.82 -18.32 24.94
N ASP A 49 11.55 -17.37 25.83
CA ASP A 49 10.27 -17.19 26.52
C ASP A 49 9.76 -15.74 26.42
N GLY A 50 10.39 -14.92 25.58
CA GLY A 50 9.95 -13.59 25.23
C GLY A 50 10.19 -12.58 26.34
N PHE A 51 10.08 -11.31 25.98
CA PHE A 51 10.23 -10.22 26.94
C PHE A 51 8.86 -9.68 27.36
N ARG A 52 8.63 -9.53 28.68
CA ARG A 52 7.39 -9.04 29.27
C ARG A 52 7.64 -8.09 30.43
N VAL A 53 7.06 -6.90 30.37
CA VAL A 53 7.06 -5.93 31.47
C VAL A 53 5.93 -4.94 31.28
N ASP A 54 5.12 -4.69 32.31
CA ASP A 54 3.99 -3.77 32.27
C ASP A 54 4.33 -2.50 33.06
N ILE A 55 5.16 -1.65 32.46
CA ILE A 55 5.63 -0.39 33.03
C ILE A 55 5.72 0.65 31.91
N ASP A 56 5.10 1.80 32.13
CA ASP A 56 5.15 2.91 31.17
C ASP A 56 6.59 3.46 30.98
N GLY A 57 6.88 3.96 29.79
CA GLY A 57 8.09 4.76 29.54
C GLY A 57 9.38 3.96 29.67
N ILE A 58 9.39 2.75 29.12
CA ILE A 58 10.55 1.86 29.13
C ILE A 58 11.28 1.84 27.78
N ASP A 59 12.59 1.64 27.86
CA ASP A 59 13.46 1.44 26.70
C ASP A 59 13.86 -0.04 26.62
N VAL A 60 13.66 -0.67 25.45
CA VAL A 60 14.10 -2.04 25.18
C VAL A 60 15.03 -2.06 23.98
N THR A 61 16.21 -2.65 24.15
CA THR A 61 17.17 -2.85 23.06
C THR A 61 17.39 -4.33 22.78
N ILE A 62 17.14 -4.75 21.55
CA ILE A 62 17.46 -6.10 21.07
C ILE A 62 18.77 -6.00 20.29
N ALA A 63 19.82 -6.67 20.78
CA ALA A 63 21.11 -6.64 20.10
C ALA A 63 21.08 -7.38 18.75
N GLY A 64 22.01 -7.02 17.87
CA GLY A 64 22.22 -7.77 16.64
C GLY A 64 22.57 -9.24 16.91
N ASP A 65 22.12 -10.12 16.02
CA ASP A 65 22.25 -11.59 16.10
C ASP A 65 21.54 -12.25 17.31
N VAL A 66 20.75 -11.50 18.08
CA VAL A 66 19.90 -12.04 19.16
C VAL A 66 18.53 -12.37 18.62
N THR A 67 18.02 -13.54 18.98
CA THR A 67 16.60 -13.88 18.79
C THR A 67 15.85 -13.83 20.10
N VAL A 68 14.80 -13.02 20.19
CA VAL A 68 13.77 -13.12 21.23
C VAL A 68 12.58 -13.83 20.61
N ARG A 69 12.11 -14.91 21.24
CA ARG A 69 10.97 -15.67 20.74
C ARG A 69 10.01 -16.09 21.84
N ASN A 70 8.74 -16.16 21.48
CA ASN A 70 7.70 -16.79 22.28
C ASN A 70 6.68 -17.43 21.30
N ASP A 71 5.89 -18.39 21.77
CA ASP A 71 4.76 -18.88 20.98
C ASP A 71 3.66 -17.80 20.95
N ASN A 72 3.46 -17.11 22.07
CA ASN A 72 2.70 -15.86 22.22
C ASN A 72 3.60 -14.68 21.74
N ASP A 73 3.44 -13.45 22.24
CA ASP A 73 4.13 -12.28 21.69
C ASP A 73 5.66 -12.35 21.90
N ALA A 74 6.50 -11.91 20.95
CA ALA A 74 7.94 -11.96 21.21
C ALA A 74 8.36 -10.91 22.26
N LEU A 75 7.79 -9.72 22.16
CA LEU A 75 7.96 -8.60 23.09
C LEU A 75 6.58 -8.03 23.42
N ARG A 76 6.26 -7.86 24.69
CA ARG A 76 5.01 -7.20 25.08
C ARG A 76 5.14 -6.32 26.31
N THR A 77 4.38 -5.23 26.26
CA THR A 77 3.96 -4.45 27.41
C THR A 77 2.47 -4.11 27.27
N ASN A 78 1.72 -4.12 28.38
CA ASN A 78 0.36 -3.58 28.43
C ASN A 78 0.36 -2.15 29.00
N ALA A 79 1.32 -1.34 28.57
CA ALA A 79 1.59 -0.02 29.11
C ALA A 79 2.09 0.92 28.00
N ASP A 80 1.99 2.21 28.29
CA ASP A 80 2.25 3.28 27.32
C ASP A 80 3.75 3.59 27.17
N ASP A 81 4.09 4.34 26.13
CA ASP A 81 5.41 4.96 25.92
C ASP A 81 6.56 3.94 25.81
N LEU A 82 6.32 2.79 25.17
CA LEU A 82 7.37 1.80 24.87
C LEU A 82 8.34 2.35 23.82
N THR A 83 9.63 2.41 24.12
CA THR A 83 10.68 2.68 23.12
C THR A 83 11.47 1.41 22.81
N VAL A 84 11.48 0.98 21.54
CA VAL A 84 12.22 -0.22 21.09
C VAL A 84 13.25 0.12 20.03
N VAL A 85 14.46 -0.42 20.22
CA VAL A 85 15.48 -0.53 19.16
C VAL A 85 15.73 -2.01 18.90
N ASN A 86 15.21 -2.51 17.78
CA ASN A 86 15.40 -3.90 17.38
C ASN A 86 16.51 -4.00 16.34
N ALA A 87 17.69 -4.52 16.71
CA ALA A 87 18.73 -4.89 15.75
C ALA A 87 18.81 -6.41 15.52
N GLY A 88 18.05 -7.20 16.28
CA GLY A 88 18.04 -8.64 16.25
C GLY A 88 16.80 -9.19 15.54
N THR A 89 16.21 -10.22 16.12
CA THR A 89 15.05 -10.90 15.59
C THR A 89 14.01 -11.11 16.68
N LEU A 90 12.82 -10.57 16.49
CA LEU A 90 11.63 -10.87 17.27
C LEU A 90 10.79 -11.90 16.49
N ILE A 91 10.47 -13.03 17.13
CA ILE A 91 9.62 -14.07 16.52
C ILE A 91 8.49 -14.44 17.48
N SER A 92 7.26 -14.25 17.02
CA SER A 92 6.09 -14.93 17.57
C SER A 92 5.58 -15.97 16.58
N SER A 93 5.07 -17.10 17.05
CA SER A 93 4.47 -18.13 16.17
C SER A 93 2.94 -18.14 16.17
N GLU A 94 2.29 -17.54 17.16
CA GLU A 94 0.82 -17.56 17.30
C GLU A 94 0.21 -16.18 17.60
N GLN A 95 1.00 -15.13 17.82
CA GLN A 95 0.54 -13.81 18.27
C GLN A 95 1.48 -12.72 17.72
N GLU A 96 1.44 -11.54 18.33
CA GLU A 96 2.17 -10.37 17.87
C GLU A 96 3.71 -10.52 17.93
N GLY A 97 4.41 -9.97 16.95
CA GLY A 97 5.86 -9.83 17.04
C GLY A 97 6.27 -8.86 18.15
N LEU A 98 5.50 -7.77 18.29
CA LEU A 98 5.65 -6.75 19.32
C LEU A 98 4.27 -6.18 19.67
N GLN A 99 3.94 -6.11 20.96
CA GLN A 99 2.71 -5.48 21.43
C GLN A 99 3.01 -4.36 22.44
N SER A 100 2.33 -3.23 22.28
CA SER A 100 2.27 -2.13 23.24
C SER A 100 0.90 -1.47 23.26
N ASP A 101 0.65 -0.63 24.26
CA ASP A 101 -0.50 0.28 24.27
C ASP A 101 -0.14 1.55 23.44
N ASP A 102 -0.54 2.73 23.89
CA ASP A 102 -0.27 4.00 23.20
C ASP A 102 1.21 4.41 23.24
N GLY A 103 1.63 5.22 22.25
CA GLY A 103 2.91 5.92 22.26
C GLY A 103 4.13 5.06 21.94
N LEU A 104 3.97 3.95 21.21
CA LEU A 104 5.10 3.14 20.73
C LEU A 104 6.11 3.99 19.96
N THR A 105 7.38 3.95 20.32
CA THR A 105 8.49 4.46 19.50
C THR A 105 9.40 3.32 19.07
N LEU A 106 9.28 2.86 17.83
CA LEU A 106 10.07 1.75 17.29
C LEU A 106 11.11 2.23 16.27
N THR A 107 12.34 1.74 16.43
CA THR A 107 13.33 1.67 15.35
C THR A 107 13.70 0.21 15.08
N ASN A 108 13.19 -0.32 13.97
CA ASN A 108 13.49 -1.68 13.53
C ASN A 108 14.64 -1.69 12.52
N LEU A 109 15.79 -2.23 12.90
CA LEU A 109 16.95 -2.49 12.04
C LEU A 109 17.06 -3.98 11.67
N GLY A 110 16.32 -4.84 12.38
CA GLY A 110 16.39 -6.29 12.30
C GLY A 110 15.16 -6.90 11.64
N SER A 111 14.62 -7.96 12.25
CA SER A 111 13.42 -8.64 11.79
C SER A 111 12.39 -8.76 12.90
N ILE A 112 11.13 -8.54 12.55
CA ILE A 112 9.96 -8.83 13.37
C ILE A 112 9.07 -9.72 12.51
N ILE A 113 8.79 -10.93 13.00
CA ILE A 113 8.03 -11.95 12.28
C ILE A 113 7.00 -12.52 13.26
N ALA A 114 5.73 -12.42 12.91
CA ALA A 114 4.63 -12.79 13.78
C ALA A 114 3.76 -13.89 13.17
N GLY A 115 3.04 -14.59 14.05
CA GLY A 115 2.00 -15.53 13.65
C GLY A 115 0.62 -14.88 13.52
N ASP A 116 0.50 -13.66 14.04
CA ASP A 116 -0.64 -12.75 13.97
C ASP A 116 -0.12 -11.40 13.43
N GLU A 117 -0.26 -10.29 14.16
CA GLU A 117 0.25 -8.99 13.75
C GLU A 117 1.76 -8.86 13.92
N GLY A 118 2.45 -8.28 12.94
CA GLY A 118 3.87 -7.98 13.07
C GLY A 118 4.13 -7.09 14.30
N ILE A 119 3.36 -6.01 14.41
CA ILE A 119 3.28 -5.09 15.55
C ILE A 119 1.83 -4.70 15.78
N GLU A 120 1.39 -4.74 17.04
CA GLU A 120 0.14 -4.13 17.51
C GLU A 120 0.48 -2.98 18.47
N ALA A 121 -0.07 -1.80 18.22
CA ALA A 121 0.03 -0.64 19.11
C ALA A 121 -1.23 0.22 19.09
N GLY A 122 -1.42 1.03 20.13
CA GLY A 122 -2.50 2.00 20.18
C GLY A 122 -2.21 3.27 19.39
N ASP A 123 -2.68 4.39 19.94
CA ASP A 123 -2.53 5.73 19.37
C ASP A 123 -1.07 6.23 19.43
N ASP A 124 -0.75 7.26 18.64
CA ASP A 124 0.53 7.97 18.67
C ASP A 124 1.77 7.09 18.35
N ALA A 125 1.59 5.96 17.66
CA ALA A 125 2.68 5.05 17.31
C ALA A 125 3.67 5.68 16.30
N VAL A 126 4.96 5.75 16.65
CA VAL A 126 6.06 6.23 15.79
C VAL A 126 6.96 5.06 15.39
N ILE A 127 6.82 4.60 14.16
CA ILE A 127 7.52 3.41 13.65
C ILE A 127 8.51 3.79 12.54
N ARG A 128 9.78 3.44 12.73
CA ARG A 128 10.83 3.54 11.70
C ARG A 128 11.34 2.16 11.34
N ASN A 129 10.97 1.68 10.17
CA ASN A 129 11.40 0.38 9.69
C ASN A 129 12.55 0.50 8.69
N PHE A 130 13.72 -0.03 9.03
CA PHE A 130 14.85 -0.21 8.12
C PHE A 130 15.09 -1.68 7.75
N GLY A 131 14.37 -2.59 8.41
CA GLY A 131 14.54 -4.03 8.30
C GLY A 131 13.30 -4.70 7.71
N LEU A 132 12.91 -5.81 8.33
CA LEU A 132 11.72 -6.59 7.99
C LEU A 132 10.70 -6.49 9.11
N ILE A 133 9.45 -6.23 8.74
CA ILE A 133 8.26 -6.45 9.56
C ILE A 133 7.31 -7.33 8.73
N GLU A 134 6.94 -8.48 9.30
CA GLU A 134 6.08 -9.47 8.66
C GLU A 134 5.02 -9.96 9.65
N GLY A 135 3.76 -9.83 9.25
CA GLY A 135 2.59 -10.37 9.94
C GLY A 135 1.84 -11.36 9.06
N VAL A 136 1.15 -12.30 9.69
CA VAL A 136 0.26 -13.26 9.02
C VAL A 136 -1.12 -12.63 8.84
N ASP A 137 -1.63 -11.98 9.89
CA ASP A 137 -2.65 -10.92 9.81
C ASP A 137 -1.92 -9.62 9.40
N ASP A 138 -2.11 -8.51 10.10
CA ASP A 138 -1.50 -7.27 9.69
C ASP A 138 0.00 -7.24 9.93
N ALA A 139 0.78 -6.64 9.02
CA ALA A 139 2.19 -6.42 9.38
C ALA A 139 2.30 -5.34 10.46
N LEU A 140 1.40 -4.36 10.45
CA LEU A 140 1.24 -3.31 11.44
C LEU A 140 -0.26 -3.08 11.68
N GLN A 141 -0.71 -3.15 12.93
CA GLN A 141 -2.01 -2.66 13.37
C GLN A 141 -1.79 -1.55 14.39
N VAL A 142 -2.21 -0.32 14.07
CA VAL A 142 -1.98 0.86 14.91
C VAL A 142 -3.20 1.76 14.99
N GLY A 143 -3.35 2.52 16.07
CA GLY A 143 -4.47 3.45 16.24
C GLY A 143 -4.30 4.77 15.49
N THR A 144 -4.78 5.84 16.12
CA THR A 144 -4.79 7.19 15.56
C THR A 144 -3.44 7.90 15.65
N ASP A 145 -3.26 8.93 14.82
CA ASP A 145 -2.07 9.79 14.80
C ASP A 145 -0.73 9.02 14.61
N ALA A 146 -0.77 7.89 13.91
CA ALA A 146 0.41 7.08 13.63
C ALA A 146 1.43 7.80 12.73
N TRP A 147 2.72 7.57 12.95
CA TRP A 147 3.81 8.05 12.11
C TRP A 147 4.71 6.90 11.68
N ILE A 148 4.57 6.47 10.43
CA ILE A 148 5.25 5.32 9.87
C ILE A 148 6.24 5.76 8.79
N GLU A 149 7.53 5.47 9.00
CA GLU A 149 8.57 5.65 7.99
C GLU A 149 9.16 4.30 7.61
N ASN A 150 8.83 3.83 6.41
CA ASN A 150 9.36 2.59 5.85
C ASN A 150 10.56 2.86 4.93
N PHE A 151 11.70 2.28 5.29
CA PHE A 151 12.93 2.22 4.51
C PHE A 151 13.30 0.77 4.14
N GLY A 152 12.51 -0.21 4.59
CA GLY A 152 12.74 -1.64 4.42
C GLY A 152 11.55 -2.35 3.79
N LEU A 153 11.14 -3.46 4.38
CA LEU A 153 9.97 -4.25 3.98
C LEU A 153 8.97 -4.32 5.13
N ILE A 154 7.72 -3.95 4.84
CA ILE A 154 6.53 -4.19 5.66
C ILE A 154 5.60 -5.05 4.81
N ARG A 155 5.20 -6.22 5.33
CA ARG A 155 4.44 -7.16 4.50
C ARG A 155 3.49 -8.06 5.28
N ASN A 156 2.24 -8.10 4.84
CA ASN A 156 1.33 -9.21 5.13
C ASN A 156 1.68 -10.42 4.25
N VAL A 157 1.90 -11.57 4.89
CA VAL A 157 2.16 -12.85 4.20
C VAL A 157 0.99 -13.82 4.24
N GLY A 158 -0.11 -13.37 4.82
CA GLY A 158 -1.44 -13.94 4.72
C GLY A 158 -1.77 -15.04 5.74
N GLY A 159 -2.98 -14.94 6.30
CA GLY A 159 -3.63 -15.91 7.19
C GLY A 159 -4.78 -16.68 6.53
N ALA A 160 -5.50 -17.48 7.33
CA ALA A 160 -6.70 -18.21 6.89
C ALA A 160 -8.01 -17.49 7.27
N GLU A 161 -7.89 -16.33 7.91
CA GLU A 161 -8.98 -15.52 8.44
C GLU A 161 -9.47 -14.54 7.35
N ASP A 162 -10.16 -13.48 7.75
CA ASP A 162 -10.74 -12.39 6.94
C ASP A 162 -9.69 -11.60 6.11
N PRO A 163 -10.07 -10.57 5.33
CA PRO A 163 -9.08 -9.76 4.60
C PRO A 163 -8.13 -9.07 5.58
N GLN A 164 -6.85 -9.03 5.22
CA GLN A 164 -5.74 -8.58 6.08
C GLN A 164 -4.75 -7.75 5.26
N ASP A 165 -4.10 -6.81 5.94
CA ASP A 165 -3.42 -5.69 5.32
C ASP A 165 -1.95 -5.64 5.68
N ALA A 166 -1.14 -4.92 4.90
CA ALA A 166 0.23 -4.71 5.35
C ALA A 166 0.25 -3.70 6.51
N ILE A 167 -0.63 -2.72 6.47
CA ILE A 167 -0.80 -1.69 7.50
C ILE A 167 -2.30 -1.45 7.64
N ASP A 168 -2.82 -1.68 8.83
CA ASP A 168 -4.15 -1.27 9.29
C ASP A 168 -3.98 -0.11 10.28
N LEU A 169 -4.68 1.00 10.05
CA LEU A 169 -4.62 2.20 10.91
C LEU A 169 -5.87 3.08 10.87
N ASP A 170 -6.13 3.79 11.96
CA ASP A 170 -7.22 4.78 11.99
C ASP A 170 -6.86 6.10 11.28
N SER A 171 -5.66 6.62 11.51
CA SER A 171 -5.18 7.90 10.94
C SER A 171 -3.68 8.07 11.08
N GLY A 172 -3.08 8.90 10.21
CA GLY A 172 -1.68 9.30 10.38
C GLY A 172 -0.89 9.65 9.12
N TYR A 173 0.43 9.49 9.25
CA TYR A 173 1.42 9.78 8.21
C TYR A 173 2.20 8.52 7.85
N ILE A 174 2.26 8.21 6.55
CA ILE A 174 3.04 7.11 6.00
C ILE A 174 4.04 7.63 4.96
N LEU A 175 5.33 7.37 5.19
CA LEU A 175 6.39 7.54 4.20
C LEU A 175 6.91 6.18 3.77
N ASN A 176 6.74 5.84 2.50
CA ASN A 176 7.40 4.68 1.90
C ASN A 176 8.60 5.14 1.07
N ALA A 177 9.81 4.96 1.57
CA ALA A 177 11.02 5.50 0.96
C ALA A 177 11.40 4.81 -0.36
N ALA A 178 12.27 5.47 -1.12
CA ALA A 178 12.77 4.91 -2.38
C ALA A 178 13.49 3.57 -2.16
N GLY A 179 13.02 2.53 -2.83
CA GLY A 179 13.53 1.16 -2.71
C GLY A 179 12.96 0.36 -1.53
N ALA A 180 12.06 0.96 -0.75
CA ALA A 180 11.26 0.27 0.27
C ALA A 180 9.98 -0.31 -0.34
N GLU A 181 9.37 -1.26 0.37
CA GLU A 181 8.16 -1.97 -0.04
C GLU A 181 7.18 -2.09 1.12
N ILE A 182 5.92 -1.78 0.83
CA ILE A 182 4.74 -2.10 1.65
C ILE A 182 3.86 -2.99 0.77
N SER A 183 3.59 -4.23 1.21
CA SER A 183 2.80 -5.15 0.39
C SER A 183 1.88 -6.08 1.18
N SER A 184 0.69 -6.33 0.66
CA SER A 184 -0.21 -7.38 1.13
C SER A 184 -0.47 -8.37 0.01
N ILE A 185 -0.67 -9.64 0.39
CA ILE A 185 -1.09 -10.69 -0.54
C ILE A 185 -2.57 -11.06 -0.37
N GLN A 186 -3.28 -10.42 0.56
CA GLN A 186 -4.67 -10.72 0.90
C GLN A 186 -5.60 -9.57 0.53
N ASP A 187 -5.42 -8.41 1.16
CA ASP A 187 -6.21 -7.22 0.85
C ASP A 187 -5.36 -5.99 0.51
N ALA A 188 -5.51 -4.87 1.21
CA ALA A 188 -4.81 -3.63 0.94
C ALA A 188 -3.36 -3.66 1.44
N ALA A 189 -2.49 -2.91 0.78
CA ALA A 189 -1.19 -2.63 1.37
C ALA A 189 -1.29 -1.63 2.52
N ILE A 190 -2.27 -0.74 2.49
CA ILE A 190 -2.59 0.23 3.54
C ILE A 190 -4.12 0.31 3.59
N ASP A 191 -4.72 0.06 4.73
CA ASP A 191 -6.14 0.24 4.99
C ASP A 191 -6.34 1.33 6.06
N PHE A 192 -7.33 2.20 5.86
CA PHE A 192 -7.71 3.24 6.81
C PHE A 192 -9.12 2.97 7.35
N ASP A 193 -9.20 2.80 8.67
CA ASP A 193 -10.44 2.56 9.39
C ASP A 193 -11.35 3.80 9.50
N GLU A 194 -12.56 3.65 10.05
CA GLU A 194 -13.55 4.73 10.18
C GLU A 194 -13.04 5.91 11.04
N MET A 195 -12.82 7.08 10.41
CA MET A 195 -12.42 8.31 11.11
C MET A 195 -13.11 9.57 10.53
N GLU A 196 -13.24 10.63 11.34
CA GLU A 196 -13.75 11.95 10.91
C GLU A 196 -12.81 13.12 11.28
N GLY A 197 -12.48 13.95 10.30
CA GLY A 197 -11.93 15.30 10.55
C GLY A 197 -10.41 15.40 10.71
N THR A 198 -9.65 14.41 10.26
CA THR A 198 -8.19 14.48 10.07
C THR A 198 -7.83 14.64 8.60
N VAL A 199 -6.53 14.79 8.35
CA VAL A 199 -5.93 14.62 7.03
C VAL A 199 -4.84 13.58 7.15
N ASP A 200 -5.03 12.45 6.50
CA ASP A 200 -4.07 11.36 6.45
C ASP A 200 -3.17 11.52 5.22
N VAL A 201 -1.89 11.22 5.37
CA VAL A 201 -0.91 11.55 4.34
C VAL A 201 -0.06 10.34 4.01
N ILE A 202 0.02 10.03 2.71
CA ILE A 202 0.81 8.92 2.18
C ILE A 202 1.79 9.45 1.14
N ASP A 203 3.07 9.43 1.48
CA ASP A 203 4.16 9.80 0.59
C ASP A 203 4.87 8.53 0.07
N ASN A 204 4.57 8.13 -1.16
CA ASN A 204 5.17 6.94 -1.77
C ASN A 204 6.32 7.27 -2.72
N TYR A 205 7.53 6.88 -2.35
CA TYR A 205 8.72 6.86 -3.18
C TYR A 205 9.15 5.43 -3.59
N GLY A 206 8.53 4.40 -3.01
CA GLY A 206 8.86 2.99 -3.17
C GLY A 206 7.79 2.20 -3.91
N LEU A 207 7.55 0.97 -3.47
CA LEU A 207 6.45 0.11 -3.92
C LEU A 207 5.37 0.01 -2.84
N ILE A 208 4.12 0.28 -3.22
CA ILE A 208 2.91 -0.06 -2.46
C ILE A 208 2.07 -1.01 -3.33
N SER A 209 1.74 -2.19 -2.83
CA SER A 209 1.03 -3.22 -3.60
C SER A 209 0.14 -4.14 -2.79
N GLY A 210 -1.14 -4.23 -3.15
CA GLY A 210 -2.08 -5.21 -2.61
C GLY A 210 -3.20 -5.55 -3.61
N THR A 211 -4.27 -6.17 -3.14
CA THR A 211 -5.59 -6.16 -3.80
C THR A 211 -5.98 -4.71 -4.09
N TYR A 212 -5.89 -3.87 -3.07
CA TYR A 212 -5.78 -2.42 -3.18
C TYR A 212 -4.37 -1.95 -2.81
N GLY A 213 -3.88 -0.89 -3.44
CA GLY A 213 -2.67 -0.22 -2.95
C GLY A 213 -2.98 0.57 -1.68
N VAL A 214 -4.09 1.30 -1.69
CA VAL A 214 -4.66 2.00 -0.54
C VAL A 214 -6.17 1.74 -0.53
N LEU A 215 -6.69 1.35 0.62
CA LEU A 215 -8.11 1.19 0.93
C LEU A 215 -8.47 2.16 2.07
N VAL A 216 -9.70 2.62 2.08
CA VAL A 216 -10.28 3.47 3.12
C VAL A 216 -11.72 2.99 3.32
N ASP A 217 -12.14 2.84 4.58
CA ASP A 217 -13.52 2.46 4.91
C ASP A 217 -14.53 3.48 4.37
N ASP A 218 -15.66 2.99 3.84
CA ASP A 218 -16.73 3.82 3.25
C ASP A 218 -17.35 4.83 4.27
N ALA A 219 -17.20 4.60 5.57
CA ALA A 219 -17.66 5.49 6.63
C ALA A 219 -16.60 6.53 7.08
N ASN A 220 -15.35 6.40 6.65
CA ASN A 220 -14.32 7.40 6.88
C ASN A 220 -14.67 8.69 6.09
N THR A 221 -14.57 9.84 6.76
CA THR A 221 -14.83 11.18 6.18
C THR A 221 -13.65 12.13 6.35
N SER A 222 -12.48 11.58 6.68
CA SER A 222 -11.20 12.28 6.75
C SER A 222 -10.58 12.32 5.37
N SER A 223 -9.83 13.38 5.07
CA SER A 223 -9.20 13.49 3.77
C SER A 223 -7.93 12.65 3.68
N GLN A 224 -7.78 11.87 2.61
CA GLN A 224 -6.54 11.17 2.27
C GLN A 224 -5.74 11.95 1.20
N TRP A 225 -4.50 12.28 1.55
CA TRP A 225 -3.54 12.95 0.68
C TRP A 225 -2.45 11.96 0.26
N LEU A 226 -2.67 11.32 -0.88
CA LEU A 226 -1.80 10.31 -1.46
C LEU A 226 -0.93 10.90 -2.56
N THR A 227 0.40 10.86 -2.38
CA THR A 227 1.35 11.24 -3.43
C THR A 227 2.20 10.06 -3.86
N ASN A 228 2.06 9.66 -5.13
CA ASN A 228 2.93 8.67 -5.78
C ASN A 228 4.03 9.42 -6.56
N PHE A 229 5.24 9.41 -6.03
CA PHE A 229 6.36 10.18 -6.58
C PHE A 229 6.99 9.51 -7.82
N ALA A 230 7.82 10.28 -8.53
CA ALA A 230 8.49 9.79 -9.73
C ALA A 230 9.35 8.54 -9.44
N GLY A 231 9.15 7.47 -10.21
CA GLY A 231 9.81 6.19 -10.03
C GLY A 231 9.17 5.28 -8.99
N ALA A 232 8.20 5.76 -8.20
CA ALA A 232 7.43 4.96 -7.27
C ALA A 232 6.32 4.18 -8.00
N SER A 233 5.85 3.10 -7.38
CA SER A 233 4.79 2.24 -7.91
C SER A 233 3.65 2.13 -6.89
N LEU A 234 2.44 2.39 -7.36
CA LEU A 234 1.19 2.13 -6.64
C LEU A 234 0.41 1.09 -7.44
N THR A 235 0.08 -0.03 -6.81
CA THR A 235 -0.51 -1.19 -7.50
C THR A 235 -1.67 -1.77 -6.72
N GLY A 236 -2.81 -1.88 -7.39
CA GLY A 236 -3.93 -2.71 -6.98
C GLY A 236 -4.16 -3.82 -7.99
N THR A 237 -4.42 -5.03 -7.50
CA THR A 237 -4.59 -6.21 -8.34
C THR A 237 -6.06 -6.52 -8.67
N ASP A 238 -7.02 -5.91 -7.96
CA ASP A 238 -8.46 -5.99 -8.26
C ASP A 238 -8.98 -4.68 -8.89
N ASP A 239 -8.37 -4.30 -10.01
CA ASP A 239 -8.69 -3.13 -10.84
C ASP A 239 -8.46 -1.74 -10.21
N ARG A 240 -8.49 -1.56 -8.88
CA ARG A 240 -8.26 -0.26 -8.21
C ARG A 240 -6.97 -0.25 -7.41
N ALA A 241 -6.10 0.71 -7.70
CA ALA A 241 -4.88 0.96 -6.94
C ALA A 241 -5.13 1.81 -5.69
N ALA A 242 -6.14 2.67 -5.72
CA ALA A 242 -6.64 3.40 -4.55
C ALA A 242 -8.18 3.39 -4.59
N TYR A 243 -8.80 3.06 -3.46
CA TYR A 243 -10.24 3.17 -3.23
C TYR A 243 -10.43 3.97 -1.94
N LEU A 244 -10.85 5.23 -2.09
CA LEU A 244 -10.95 6.18 -0.99
C LEU A 244 -12.41 6.36 -0.54
N GLY A 245 -12.58 6.96 0.64
CA GLY A 245 -13.85 7.11 1.35
C GLY A 245 -14.52 8.46 1.09
N GLY A 246 -15.07 9.09 2.12
CA GLY A 246 -15.49 10.50 2.06
C GLY A 246 -14.36 11.45 2.48
N GLY A 247 -14.64 12.76 2.42
CA GLY A 247 -13.67 13.81 2.72
C GLY A 247 -13.00 14.38 1.47
N ASP A 248 -12.46 15.61 1.56
CA ASP A 248 -11.87 16.28 0.38
C ASP A 248 -10.50 15.66 0.02
N ASP A 249 -10.51 14.59 -0.76
CA ASP A 249 -9.33 13.78 -1.05
C ASP A 249 -8.42 14.39 -2.10
N ARG A 250 -7.13 14.03 -2.00
CA ARG A 250 -6.14 14.45 -2.97
C ARG A 250 -5.20 13.32 -3.34
N VAL A 251 -5.28 12.90 -4.60
CA VAL A 251 -4.29 11.97 -5.18
C VAL A 251 -3.40 12.69 -6.17
N THR A 252 -2.09 12.65 -5.96
CA THR A 252 -1.08 13.23 -6.85
C THR A 252 -0.21 12.14 -7.47
N LEU A 253 -0.27 12.01 -8.79
CA LEU A 253 0.60 11.14 -9.58
C LEU A 253 1.69 11.97 -10.26
N ALA A 254 2.90 11.94 -9.70
CA ALA A 254 4.02 12.65 -10.29
C ALA A 254 4.40 12.06 -11.66
N GLY A 255 4.90 12.90 -12.57
CA GLY A 255 5.44 12.43 -13.85
C GLY A 255 6.54 11.40 -13.63
N GLY A 256 6.44 10.24 -14.28
CA GLY A 256 7.39 9.13 -14.09
C GLY A 256 7.03 8.15 -12.97
N SER A 257 5.94 8.38 -12.24
CA SER A 257 5.37 7.38 -11.33
C SER A 257 4.68 6.25 -12.11
N ILE A 258 4.50 5.10 -11.46
CA ILE A 258 3.86 3.91 -12.03
C ILE A 258 2.55 3.67 -11.30
N LEU A 259 1.47 3.54 -12.05
CA LEU A 259 0.14 3.18 -11.54
C LEU A 259 -0.33 1.90 -12.24
N ASN A 260 -0.69 0.89 -11.45
CA ASN A 260 -1.35 -0.31 -11.95
C ASN A 260 -2.71 -0.43 -11.26
N GLY A 261 -3.77 -0.08 -11.98
CA GLY A 261 -5.12 0.03 -11.45
C GLY A 261 -5.72 1.42 -11.63
N GLY A 262 -6.97 1.57 -11.23
CA GLY A 262 -7.74 2.80 -11.18
C GLY A 262 -7.62 3.51 -9.83
N ILE A 263 -8.27 4.66 -9.74
CA ILE A 263 -8.37 5.47 -8.52
C ILE A 263 -9.83 5.88 -8.43
N ASP A 264 -10.43 5.65 -7.27
CA ASP A 264 -11.80 5.99 -6.94
C ASP A 264 -11.73 6.89 -5.71
N LEU A 265 -12.08 8.16 -5.88
CA LEU A 265 -11.90 9.21 -4.85
C LEU A 265 -13.07 9.26 -3.87
N GLY A 266 -14.18 8.56 -4.16
CA GLY A 266 -15.26 8.38 -3.19
C GLY A 266 -16.28 9.52 -3.18
N ALA A 267 -16.41 10.25 -2.08
CA ALA A 267 -17.42 11.30 -1.91
C ALA A 267 -16.81 12.60 -1.36
N ASP A 268 -17.53 13.71 -1.52
CA ASP A 268 -17.09 15.08 -1.25
C ASP A 268 -16.24 15.69 -2.39
N ASP A 269 -15.58 16.83 -2.18
CA ASP A 269 -14.99 17.61 -3.29
C ASP A 269 -13.52 17.20 -3.50
N ASP A 270 -13.27 16.32 -4.46
CA ASP A 270 -11.97 15.66 -4.60
C ASP A 270 -11.05 16.25 -5.67
N MET A 271 -9.76 15.90 -5.58
CA MET A 271 -8.77 16.32 -6.56
C MET A 271 -7.77 15.24 -6.95
N LEU A 272 -7.81 14.88 -8.23
CA LEU A 272 -6.75 14.12 -8.89
C LEU A 272 -5.78 15.06 -9.60
N VAL A 273 -4.52 15.04 -9.19
CA VAL A 273 -3.42 15.79 -9.81
C VAL A 273 -2.53 14.86 -10.61
N LEU A 274 -2.43 15.12 -11.90
CA LEU A 274 -1.61 14.41 -12.86
C LEU A 274 -0.46 15.33 -13.27
N GLY A 275 0.77 14.91 -12.96
CA GLY A 275 1.98 15.60 -13.40
C GLY A 275 2.17 15.48 -14.92
N ASP A 276 3.27 14.89 -15.35
CA ASP A 276 3.47 14.56 -16.76
C ASP A 276 2.82 13.21 -17.08
N ILE A 277 1.57 13.25 -17.56
CA ILE A 277 0.82 12.04 -17.95
C ILE A 277 1.52 11.23 -19.04
N SER A 278 2.32 11.87 -19.90
CA SER A 278 3.10 11.17 -20.94
C SER A 278 4.22 10.29 -20.36
N ALA A 279 4.62 10.58 -19.13
CA ALA A 279 5.63 9.87 -18.38
C ALA A 279 5.05 8.90 -17.34
N LEU A 280 3.73 8.85 -17.15
CA LEU A 280 3.12 7.85 -16.27
C LEU A 280 3.30 6.44 -16.86
N GLY A 281 3.78 5.53 -16.02
CA GLY A 281 3.94 4.12 -16.35
C GLY A 281 2.79 3.26 -15.81
N GLY A 282 2.83 1.98 -16.18
CA GLY A 282 1.91 0.96 -15.66
C GLY A 282 0.67 0.74 -16.52
N THR A 283 -0.38 0.22 -15.90
CA THR A 283 -1.68 -0.05 -16.53
C THR A 283 -2.74 0.83 -15.87
N LEU A 284 -3.06 1.95 -16.53
CA LEU A 284 -4.04 2.90 -16.01
C LEU A 284 -5.44 2.30 -16.07
N GLY A 285 -6.11 2.28 -14.92
CA GLY A 285 -7.53 1.93 -14.81
C GLY A 285 -8.45 3.13 -15.02
N LEU A 286 -9.63 3.04 -14.41
CA LEU A 286 -10.58 4.15 -14.31
C LEU A 286 -10.11 5.14 -13.25
N PHE A 287 -10.07 6.43 -13.57
CA PHE A 287 -10.08 7.50 -12.58
C PHE A 287 -11.54 7.91 -12.38
N ASP A 288 -12.03 7.78 -11.17
CA ASP A 288 -13.41 8.08 -10.81
C ASP A 288 -13.43 9.19 -9.75
N GLY A 289 -14.09 10.29 -10.09
CA GLY A 289 -14.13 11.49 -9.26
C GLY A 289 -14.99 11.33 -8.03
N GLY A 290 -16.07 10.54 -8.10
CA GLY A 290 -16.90 10.34 -6.92
C GLY A 290 -18.25 11.05 -6.95
N ASP A 291 -18.85 11.20 -5.77
CA ASP A 291 -20.02 12.03 -5.53
C ASP A 291 -19.56 13.38 -4.97
N GLY A 292 -19.56 14.44 -5.79
CA GLY A 292 -19.15 15.75 -5.28
C GLY A 292 -18.88 16.76 -6.37
N TYR A 293 -17.94 17.67 -6.13
CA TYR A 293 -17.35 18.54 -7.14
C TYR A 293 -15.87 18.20 -7.32
N ASP A 294 -15.58 17.45 -8.39
CA ASP A 294 -14.27 16.81 -8.53
C ASP A 294 -13.42 17.47 -9.60
N ILE A 295 -12.12 17.51 -9.35
CA ILE A 295 -11.14 18.18 -10.19
C ILE A 295 -10.06 17.21 -10.67
N ALA A 296 -9.94 17.06 -11.98
CA ALA A 296 -8.77 16.46 -12.62
C ALA A 296 -7.83 17.57 -13.10
N ASP A 297 -6.70 17.77 -12.41
CA ASP A 297 -5.69 18.78 -12.74
C ASP A 297 -4.50 18.16 -13.49
N PHE A 298 -4.22 18.65 -14.69
CA PHE A 298 -3.10 18.22 -15.52
C PHE A 298 -2.02 19.31 -15.54
N GLU A 299 -1.14 19.31 -14.54
CA GLU A 299 -0.20 20.41 -14.29
C GLU A 299 0.80 20.63 -15.43
N ALA A 300 1.22 19.55 -16.10
CA ALA A 300 2.21 19.60 -17.18
C ALA A 300 1.60 19.46 -18.59
N THR A 301 0.27 19.42 -18.71
CA THR A 301 -0.40 19.11 -19.98
C THR A 301 -1.30 20.27 -20.43
N MET A 302 -1.13 20.70 -21.67
CA MET A 302 -2.04 21.63 -22.32
C MET A 302 -3.14 20.87 -23.05
N ILE A 303 -4.31 21.49 -23.25
CA ILE A 303 -5.39 20.90 -24.06
C ILE A 303 -4.94 20.54 -25.49
N SER A 304 -3.94 21.26 -26.02
CA SER A 304 -3.35 20.99 -27.34
C SER A 304 -2.52 19.70 -27.41
N ASP A 305 -2.15 19.13 -26.26
CA ASP A 305 -1.35 17.92 -26.16
C ASP A 305 -2.22 16.65 -26.20
N ILE A 306 -3.53 16.80 -26.04
CA ILE A 306 -4.50 15.71 -26.18
C ILE A 306 -4.60 15.30 -27.66
N LEU A 307 -4.28 14.03 -27.94
CA LEU A 307 -4.32 13.43 -29.27
C LEU A 307 -5.74 13.08 -29.72
N GLY A 308 -6.63 12.81 -28.76
CA GLY A 308 -8.01 12.43 -29.01
C GLY A 308 -8.81 12.39 -27.72
N ALA A 309 -10.11 12.56 -27.85
CA ALA A 309 -11.05 12.45 -26.76
C ALA A 309 -12.32 11.73 -27.24
N ALA A 310 -12.87 10.88 -26.38
CA ALA A 310 -14.18 10.26 -26.58
C ALA A 310 -15.03 10.48 -25.34
N PHE A 311 -16.31 10.79 -25.53
CA PHE A 311 -17.21 11.17 -24.45
C PHE A 311 -18.42 10.24 -24.43
N SER A 312 -18.88 9.86 -23.23
CA SER A 312 -20.06 9.05 -23.05
C SER A 312 -20.68 9.32 -21.68
N GLY A 313 -21.81 10.03 -21.65
CA GLY A 313 -22.46 10.40 -20.39
C GLY A 313 -21.60 11.40 -19.60
N ASP A 314 -21.25 11.01 -18.39
CA ASP A 314 -20.37 11.70 -17.44
C ASP A 314 -18.89 11.27 -17.54
N ALA A 315 -18.56 10.41 -18.50
CA ALA A 315 -17.20 9.91 -18.69
C ALA A 315 -16.51 10.48 -19.94
N ALA A 316 -15.19 10.65 -19.83
CA ALA A 316 -14.27 10.98 -20.92
C ALA A 316 -13.11 9.97 -20.98
N VAL A 317 -12.79 9.50 -22.18
CA VAL A 317 -11.52 8.83 -22.47
C VAL A 317 -10.63 9.85 -23.16
N LEU A 318 -9.52 10.22 -22.52
CA LEU A 318 -8.54 11.15 -23.05
C LEU A 318 -7.28 10.42 -23.47
N SER A 319 -6.74 10.80 -24.62
CA SER A 319 -5.61 10.13 -25.25
C SER A 319 -4.42 11.06 -25.37
N PHE A 320 -3.26 10.58 -24.92
CA PHE A 320 -2.02 11.33 -24.86
C PHE A 320 -0.92 10.57 -25.60
N ALA A 321 0.11 11.29 -26.05
CA ALA A 321 1.32 10.64 -26.50
C ALA A 321 2.07 10.10 -25.28
N ASP A 322 2.63 8.89 -25.37
CA ASP A 322 3.58 8.42 -24.35
C ASP A 322 5.01 8.90 -24.67
N ALA A 323 5.92 8.75 -23.70
CA ALA A 323 7.33 9.13 -23.84
C ALA A 323 8.08 8.42 -25.01
N LEU A 324 7.54 7.32 -25.54
CA LEU A 324 8.10 6.55 -26.66
C LEU A 324 7.41 6.84 -27.99
N GLY A 325 6.45 7.77 -28.02
CA GLY A 325 5.65 8.13 -29.19
C GLY A 325 4.50 7.17 -29.50
N GLY A 326 4.16 6.30 -28.56
CA GLY A 326 2.91 5.54 -28.54
C GLY A 326 1.75 6.36 -27.97
N ARG A 327 0.74 5.68 -27.42
CA ARG A 327 -0.51 6.29 -26.95
C ARG A 327 -0.85 5.75 -25.57
N VAL A 328 -1.13 6.65 -24.64
CA VAL A 328 -1.73 6.37 -23.34
C VAL A 328 -3.17 6.84 -23.38
N ASP A 329 -4.09 5.96 -23.00
CA ASP A 329 -5.51 6.26 -22.85
C ASP A 329 -5.85 6.22 -21.37
N ALA A 330 -6.44 7.30 -20.85
CA ALA A 330 -6.90 7.40 -19.48
C ALA A 330 -8.42 7.67 -19.49
N THR A 331 -9.14 6.94 -18.65
CA THR A 331 -10.59 7.08 -18.52
C THR A 331 -10.90 7.85 -17.26
N PHE A 332 -11.71 8.89 -17.38
CA PHE A 332 -12.17 9.75 -16.30
C PHE A 332 -13.68 9.65 -16.24
N ALA A 333 -14.25 9.38 -15.07
CA ALA A 333 -15.68 9.44 -14.81
C ALA A 333 -15.96 10.38 -13.64
N ARG A 334 -17.14 10.99 -13.63
CA ARG A 334 -17.63 11.83 -12.52
C ARG A 334 -16.65 12.96 -12.13
N PHE A 335 -16.06 13.64 -13.12
CA PHE A 335 -15.29 14.88 -12.87
C PHE A 335 -16.04 16.10 -13.42
N GLU A 336 -16.31 17.08 -12.56
CA GLU A 336 -16.94 18.35 -12.92
C GLU A 336 -15.96 19.25 -13.68
N THR A 337 -14.68 19.20 -13.30
CA THR A 337 -13.64 20.10 -13.78
C THR A 337 -12.40 19.38 -14.27
N PHE A 338 -11.93 19.78 -15.45
CA PHE A 338 -10.63 19.43 -15.98
C PHE A 338 -9.78 20.70 -16.11
N LEU A 339 -8.60 20.71 -15.50
CA LEU A 339 -7.64 21.82 -15.61
C LEU A 339 -6.51 21.42 -16.56
N PHE A 340 -6.25 22.23 -17.58
CA PHE A 340 -5.13 22.04 -18.51
C PHE A 340 -4.34 23.33 -18.64
N GLY A 341 -3.07 23.33 -18.20
CA GLY A 341 -2.23 24.53 -18.27
C GLY A 341 -2.80 25.76 -17.56
N GLY A 342 -3.60 25.55 -16.51
CA GLY A 342 -4.30 26.59 -15.75
C GLY A 342 -5.64 27.06 -16.35
N GLU A 343 -6.07 26.53 -17.49
CA GLU A 343 -7.40 26.78 -18.06
C GLU A 343 -8.39 25.71 -17.57
N SER A 344 -9.61 26.12 -17.22
CA SER A 344 -10.65 25.25 -16.67
C SER A 344 -11.72 24.89 -17.69
N TYR A 345 -12.05 23.60 -17.75
CA TYR A 345 -13.07 23.04 -18.62
C TYR A 345 -14.03 22.18 -17.82
N THR A 346 -15.32 22.42 -17.96
CA THR A 346 -16.31 21.38 -17.63
C THR A 346 -16.33 20.31 -18.71
N LEU A 347 -16.83 19.12 -18.41
CA LEU A 347 -16.98 18.03 -19.39
C LEU A 347 -17.64 18.49 -20.70
N ALA A 348 -18.72 19.27 -20.61
CA ALA A 348 -19.44 19.80 -21.78
C ALA A 348 -18.59 20.78 -22.61
N THR A 349 -17.77 21.61 -21.96
CA THR A 349 -16.88 22.54 -22.67
C THR A 349 -15.68 21.82 -23.29
N LEU A 350 -15.20 20.77 -22.63
CA LEU A 350 -14.15 19.90 -23.15
C LEU A 350 -14.66 19.15 -24.40
N GLU A 351 -15.85 18.54 -24.33
CA GLU A 351 -16.49 17.88 -25.48
C GLU A 351 -16.65 18.85 -26.66
N ALA A 352 -17.13 20.07 -26.41
CA ALA A 352 -17.29 21.09 -27.44
C ALA A 352 -15.94 21.48 -28.10
N ALA A 353 -14.84 21.47 -27.35
CA ALA A 353 -13.50 21.75 -27.87
C ALA A 353 -13.03 20.68 -28.88
N PHE A 354 -13.41 19.42 -28.69
CA PHE A 354 -13.08 18.30 -29.58
C PHE A 354 -14.13 18.02 -30.67
N ALA A 355 -15.35 18.55 -30.53
CA ALA A 355 -16.42 18.42 -31.53
C ALA A 355 -16.25 19.34 -32.75
N ALA A 356 -15.40 20.36 -32.69
CA ALA A 356 -15.26 21.34 -33.76
C ALA A 356 -14.62 20.72 -35.03
N PRO A 357 -15.31 20.72 -36.19
CA PRO A 357 -14.72 20.23 -37.42
C PRO A 357 -13.59 21.17 -37.83
N VAL A 358 -12.38 20.62 -37.99
CA VAL A 358 -11.25 21.31 -38.60
C VAL A 358 -11.74 22.00 -39.88
N PRO A 359 -11.63 23.34 -40.01
CA PRO A 359 -11.99 24.01 -41.25
C PRO A 359 -11.15 23.41 -42.37
N LEU A 360 -11.79 22.63 -43.26
CA LEU A 360 -11.15 22.22 -44.49
C LEU A 360 -10.61 23.49 -45.16
N PRO A 361 -9.32 23.54 -45.55
CA PRO A 361 -8.82 24.66 -46.31
C PRO A 361 -9.77 24.91 -47.48
N ALA A 362 -10.15 26.18 -47.68
CA ALA A 362 -11.07 26.63 -48.73
C ALA A 362 -10.63 26.27 -50.18
N GLY A 363 -9.59 25.46 -50.36
CA GLY A 363 -9.22 24.82 -51.63
C GLY A 363 -10.12 23.65 -52.05
N GLY A 364 -10.94 23.08 -51.16
CA GLY A 364 -11.85 21.97 -51.50
C GLY A 364 -12.99 22.34 -52.45
N LEU A 365 -13.37 23.63 -52.51
CA LEU A 365 -14.43 24.12 -53.41
C LEU A 365 -13.95 24.40 -54.85
N LEU A 366 -12.65 24.31 -55.14
CA LEU A 366 -12.12 24.54 -56.50
C LEU A 366 -12.11 23.27 -57.38
N MET A 367 -12.33 22.07 -56.84
CA MET A 367 -12.35 20.83 -57.64
C MET A 367 -13.75 20.39 -58.10
N LEU A 368 -14.84 20.96 -57.56
CA LEU A 368 -16.19 20.73 -58.09
C LEU A 368 -16.56 21.64 -59.27
N GLY A 369 -15.85 22.77 -59.46
CA GLY A 369 -15.98 23.60 -60.65
C GLY A 369 -15.33 23.00 -61.91
N ALA A 370 -14.33 22.12 -61.76
CA ALA A 370 -13.57 21.56 -62.88
C ALA A 370 -14.22 20.31 -63.52
N LEU A 371 -15.15 19.63 -62.84
CA LEU A 371 -15.90 18.48 -63.41
C LEU A 371 -17.23 18.88 -64.07
N GLY A 372 -17.79 20.05 -63.77
CA GLY A 372 -18.98 20.58 -64.44
C GLY A 372 -18.73 21.13 -65.86
N GLY A 373 -17.48 21.50 -66.18
CA GLY A 373 -17.10 22.08 -67.47
C GLY A 373 -16.98 21.08 -68.63
N LEU A 374 -16.83 19.78 -68.36
CA LEU A 374 -16.61 18.76 -69.38
C LEU A 374 -17.89 18.05 -69.85
N ALA A 375 -19.02 18.21 -69.15
CA ALA A 375 -20.33 17.70 -69.59
C ALA A 375 -21.07 18.64 -70.57
N GLY A 376 -20.63 19.90 -70.68
CA GLY A 376 -21.27 20.94 -71.50
C GLY A 376 -20.96 20.91 -73.00
N LEU A 377 -20.01 20.10 -73.47
CA LEU A 377 -19.52 20.16 -74.86
C LEU A 377 -19.94 19.00 -75.78
N ARG A 378 -20.85 18.10 -75.37
CA ARG A 378 -21.26 16.97 -76.22
C ARG A 378 -22.71 16.95 -76.70
N ARG A 379 -23.42 18.08 -76.66
CA ARG A 379 -24.80 18.14 -77.15
C ARG A 379 -25.08 19.38 -78.01
N ARG A 380 -24.38 19.55 -79.13
CA ARG A 380 -24.83 20.42 -80.23
C ARG A 380 -24.11 20.18 -81.58
N SER A 381 -24.49 19.11 -82.26
CA SER A 381 -24.55 18.97 -83.74
C SER A 381 -24.95 17.51 -84.00
N SER A 382 -26.10 17.15 -84.54
CA SER A 382 -26.65 17.59 -85.81
C SER A 382 -28.15 17.22 -85.89
N ARG A 383 -28.98 18.17 -86.34
CA ARG A 383 -30.24 17.90 -87.05
C ARG A 383 -30.64 19.16 -87.83
N ALA A 384 -30.31 19.14 -89.12
CA ALA A 384 -30.93 19.79 -90.28
C ALA A 384 -30.06 19.37 -91.49
N ALA A 385 -30.53 18.95 -92.64
CA ALA A 385 -31.79 19.22 -93.33
C ALA A 385 -32.16 18.07 -94.30
N CYS A 386 -33.33 18.26 -94.93
CA CYS A 386 -34.02 17.54 -96.01
C CYS A 386 -33.22 16.62 -96.94
#